data_AF-A0A1Y1UYY2-F1
#
_entry.id   AF-A0A1Y1UYY2-F1
#
_cell.length_a   1.000
_cell.length_b   1.000
_cell.length_c   1.000
_cell.angle_alpha   90.00
_cell.angle_beta   90.00
_cell.angle_gamma   90.00
#
_symmetry.space_group_name_H-M   'P 1'
#
loop_
_entity.id
_entity.type
_entity.pdbx_description
1 polymer ?
#
loop_
_entity_poly.entity_id
_entity_poly.type
_entity_poly.pdbx_seq_one_letter_code
_entity_poly.pdbx_strand_id
1 'polypeptide(L)'
;MWRFKIHFFIFIELFIILKTLASEFIVSSRDEFLSALNSINGNTTIIINGHVKFDDNSCTYVTSSTNSGAITIKGLNGKESVLEYRKHKKGFIFANITSIELSDLTYYGLLQFSKLDLVYVHDVDHIGLVDTFGTTDDGYILFKNYNFTSSDSQYSRAKSVQFTDGGRVFVEDSVFTSSPGCTEALVRYNGKNSDIHEFTVKNSIFNCEHYSNGIIVQVGNFTLNDSKFYNGFSSKQGAFMTVRDAYAIIKNCTFENGYSEVSGGVFNTLNNIYFEASDIEAYNITSYSNAGLFYEESKYPEYISVLKNIKYVNLWKEHPNNGSGSIITIYNLATVYIYNLYSEGLYCIIFTCTLFNIQDQSRAIIENVYVNKIHGIETGLVFYIASPQQNGYIKANNCTITNIEQESSEEGTTVVYSDGGTMDLTK
;
A
#
# COMPACT_ATOMS: atom_id res chain seq x y z
N MET A 1 13.58 -9.41 21.80
CA MET A 1 12.50 -10.41 21.62
C MET A 1 11.82 -10.86 22.92
N TRP A 2 12.54 -11.18 24.00
CA TRP A 2 11.93 -11.60 25.28
C TRP A 2 11.10 -10.51 25.99
N ARG A 3 11.52 -9.24 25.93
CA ARG A 3 10.76 -8.12 26.52
C ARG A 3 9.41 -7.86 25.83
N PHE A 4 9.30 -8.19 24.53
CA PHE A 4 8.09 -7.99 23.73
C PHE A 4 6.96 -8.95 24.15
N LYS A 5 7.31 -10.22 24.40
CA LYS A 5 6.34 -11.23 24.87
C LYS A 5 5.79 -10.92 26.25
N ILE A 6 6.60 -10.34 27.14
CA ILE A 6 6.19 -9.99 28.50
C ILE A 6 5.19 -8.81 28.48
N HIS A 7 5.41 -7.80 27.64
CA HIS A 7 4.45 -6.68 27.51
C HIS A 7 3.13 -7.12 26.86
N PHE A 8 3.17 -7.99 25.86
CA PHE A 8 1.97 -8.55 25.24
C PHE A 8 1.14 -9.40 26.21
N PHE A 9 1.77 -10.26 27.03
CA PHE A 9 1.07 -11.08 28.03
C PHE A 9 0.44 -10.23 29.15
N ILE A 10 1.17 -9.23 29.66
CA ILE A 10 0.62 -8.31 30.67
C ILE A 10 -0.57 -7.51 30.08
N PHE A 11 -0.50 -7.14 28.81
CA PHE A 11 -1.59 -6.43 28.13
C PHE A 11 -2.85 -7.29 28.01
N ILE A 12 -2.70 -8.56 27.64
CA ILE A 12 -3.82 -9.52 27.58
C ILE A 12 -4.44 -9.73 28.97
N GLU A 13 -3.64 -9.92 30.02
CA GLU A 13 -4.18 -10.10 31.37
C GLU A 13 -4.89 -8.84 31.89
N LEU A 14 -4.38 -7.65 31.60
CA LEU A 14 -5.05 -6.39 31.92
C LEU A 14 -6.40 -6.28 31.18
N PHE A 15 -6.45 -6.68 29.91
CA PHE A 15 -7.66 -6.70 29.09
C PHE A 15 -8.71 -7.68 29.63
N ILE A 16 -8.28 -8.86 30.12
CA ILE A 16 -9.16 -9.85 30.74
C ILE A 16 -9.73 -9.32 32.06
N ILE A 17 -8.93 -8.67 32.90
CA ILE A 17 -9.42 -8.09 34.17
C ILE A 17 -10.40 -6.94 33.89
N LEU A 18 -10.13 -6.09 32.89
CA LEU A 18 -11.00 -4.99 32.47
C LEU A 18 -12.37 -5.45 31.94
N LYS A 19 -12.49 -6.69 31.43
CA LYS A 19 -13.78 -7.27 31.00
C LYS A 19 -14.73 -7.57 32.17
N THR A 20 -14.23 -7.76 33.40
CA THR A 20 -15.05 -8.27 34.53
C THR A 20 -16.04 -7.26 35.14
N LEU A 21 -16.02 -5.99 34.72
CA LEU A 21 -16.96 -4.95 35.19
C LEU A 21 -17.61 -4.17 34.04
N ALA A 22 -17.57 -4.70 32.81
CA ALA A 22 -18.17 -4.02 31.67
C ALA A 22 -19.71 -4.10 31.72
N SER A 23 -20.38 -2.97 31.50
CA SER A 23 -21.82 -2.99 31.23
C SER A 23 -22.08 -3.64 29.87
N GLU A 24 -23.08 -4.52 29.79
CA GLU A 24 -23.42 -5.23 28.56
C GLU A 24 -24.83 -4.84 28.10
N PHE A 25 -24.96 -4.50 26.82
CA PHE A 25 -26.24 -4.15 26.18
C PHE A 25 -26.44 -5.01 24.94
N ILE A 26 -27.53 -5.77 24.87
CA ILE A 26 -27.95 -6.44 23.64
C ILE A 26 -28.95 -5.54 22.94
N VAL A 27 -28.68 -5.21 21.68
CA VAL A 27 -29.46 -4.23 20.92
C VAL A 27 -29.87 -4.80 19.56
N SER A 28 -31.10 -4.53 19.17
CA SER A 28 -31.73 -4.99 17.93
C SER A 28 -32.31 -3.84 17.11
N SER A 29 -32.36 -2.64 17.67
CA SER A 29 -32.87 -1.43 17.04
C SER A 29 -31.94 -0.24 17.22
N ARG A 30 -32.16 0.81 16.42
CA ARG A 30 -31.40 2.07 16.49
C ARG A 30 -31.53 2.73 17.85
N ASP A 31 -32.75 2.80 18.38
CA ASP A 31 -33.01 3.50 19.63
C ASP A 31 -32.36 2.78 20.81
N GLU A 32 -32.38 1.44 20.84
CA GLU A 32 -31.64 0.64 21.81
C GLU A 32 -30.13 0.87 21.71
N PHE A 33 -29.58 0.90 20.49
CA PHE A 33 -28.17 1.17 20.27
C PHE A 33 -27.76 2.57 20.76
N LEU A 34 -28.54 3.61 20.43
CA LEU A 34 -28.28 4.98 20.89
C LEU A 34 -28.44 5.12 22.41
N SER A 35 -29.42 4.44 23.01
CA SER A 35 -29.58 4.38 24.47
C SER A 35 -28.38 3.71 25.14
N ALA A 36 -27.84 2.64 24.55
CA ALA A 36 -26.62 1.99 25.05
C ALA A 36 -25.41 2.93 24.97
N LEU A 37 -25.22 3.65 23.86
CA LEU A 37 -24.17 4.65 23.72
C LEU A 37 -24.28 5.79 24.76
N ASN A 38 -25.49 6.30 24.99
CA ASN A 38 -25.71 7.37 25.97
C ASN A 38 -25.53 6.91 27.42
N SER A 39 -25.48 5.59 27.65
CA SER A 39 -25.30 4.97 28.97
C SER A 39 -23.84 4.61 29.27
N ILE A 40 -22.90 4.95 28.37
CA ILE A 40 -21.48 4.65 28.55
C ILE A 40 -20.93 5.36 29.80
N ASN A 41 -20.54 4.56 30.78
CA ASN A 41 -19.83 4.99 31.99
C ASN A 41 -18.73 3.97 32.30
N GLY A 42 -17.52 4.21 31.81
CA GLY A 42 -16.41 3.26 31.86
C GLY A 42 -16.46 2.21 30.74
N ASN A 43 -16.10 0.97 31.05
CA ASN A 43 -16.02 -0.11 30.07
C ASN A 43 -17.43 -0.59 29.67
N THR A 44 -17.71 -0.66 28.38
CA THR A 44 -19.04 -1.01 27.85
C THR A 44 -18.93 -1.99 26.69
N THR A 45 -19.79 -3.01 26.67
CA THR A 45 -19.97 -3.94 25.56
C THR A 45 -21.37 -3.79 24.97
N ILE A 46 -21.46 -3.57 23.67
CA ILE A 46 -22.71 -3.51 22.91
C ILE A 46 -22.73 -4.69 21.94
N ILE A 47 -23.75 -5.53 22.06
CA ILE A 47 -23.95 -6.74 21.26
C ILE A 47 -25.08 -6.50 20.26
N ILE A 48 -24.74 -6.52 18.97
CA ILE A 48 -25.69 -6.34 17.88
C ILE A 48 -26.40 -7.66 17.61
N ASN A 49 -27.72 -7.67 17.74
CA ASN A 49 -28.57 -8.83 17.49
C ASN A 49 -29.64 -8.48 16.43
N GLY A 50 -29.21 -8.46 15.17
CA GLY A 50 -30.04 -8.14 14.02
C GLY A 50 -29.55 -6.93 13.23
N HIS A 51 -30.47 -6.28 12.51
CA HIS A 51 -30.16 -5.20 11.57
C HIS A 51 -30.54 -3.83 12.13
N VAL A 52 -29.54 -3.07 12.57
CA VAL A 52 -29.69 -1.71 13.09
C VAL A 52 -29.42 -0.70 11.98
N LYS A 53 -30.44 0.06 11.59
CA LYS A 53 -30.38 1.04 10.51
C LYS A 53 -30.38 2.48 11.01
N PHE A 54 -29.52 3.30 10.42
CA PHE A 54 -29.41 4.73 10.64
C PHE A 54 -29.79 5.48 9.36
N ASP A 55 -30.91 6.18 9.41
CA ASP A 55 -31.39 7.07 8.33
C ASP A 55 -30.92 8.52 8.48
N ASP A 56 -30.00 8.77 9.42
CA ASP A 56 -29.56 10.11 9.78
C ASP A 56 -28.69 10.75 8.69
N ASN A 57 -28.85 12.07 8.53
CA ASN A 57 -27.99 12.88 7.66
C ASN A 57 -26.67 13.31 8.34
N SER A 58 -26.48 12.94 9.61
CA SER A 58 -25.33 13.27 10.44
C SER A 58 -24.59 12.01 10.89
N CYS A 59 -23.31 12.17 11.25
CA CYS A 59 -22.57 11.11 11.91
C CYS A 59 -23.02 10.99 13.37
N THR A 60 -22.89 9.79 13.94
CA THR A 60 -23.09 9.56 15.37
C THR A 60 -21.73 9.64 16.06
N TYR A 61 -21.61 10.54 17.03
CA TYR A 61 -20.42 10.64 17.86
C TYR A 61 -20.51 9.68 19.02
N VAL A 62 -19.48 8.86 19.18
CA VAL A 62 -19.32 7.92 20.29
C VAL A 62 -18.26 8.50 21.21
N THR A 63 -18.71 9.04 22.35
CA THR A 63 -17.86 9.71 23.34
C THR A 63 -18.20 9.26 24.75
N SER A 64 -17.20 9.09 25.62
CA SER A 64 -17.42 8.88 27.06
C SER A 64 -17.48 10.21 27.80
N SER A 65 -18.40 10.34 28.76
CA SER A 65 -18.52 11.53 29.62
C SER A 65 -17.34 11.71 30.58
N THR A 66 -16.59 10.63 30.87
CA THR A 66 -15.45 10.61 31.78
C THR A 66 -14.10 10.67 31.06
N ASN A 67 -14.08 10.83 29.73
CA ASN A 67 -12.89 10.75 28.86
C ASN A 67 -12.07 9.46 29.07
N SER A 68 -12.70 8.41 29.59
CA SER A 68 -12.08 7.14 29.97
C SER A 68 -13.07 6.00 29.73
N GLY A 69 -12.55 4.85 29.30
CA GLY A 69 -13.35 3.64 29.08
C GLY A 69 -13.03 2.94 27.75
N ALA A 70 -13.09 1.62 27.77
CA ALA A 70 -13.03 0.77 26.61
C ALA A 70 -14.44 0.45 26.10
N ILE A 71 -14.67 0.61 24.79
CA ILE A 71 -15.93 0.20 24.16
C ILE A 71 -15.66 -1.04 23.33
N THR A 72 -16.54 -2.04 23.44
CA THR A 72 -16.58 -3.18 22.53
C THR A 72 -17.93 -3.17 21.83
N ILE A 73 -17.95 -3.17 20.50
CA ILE A 73 -19.14 -3.37 19.67
C ILE A 73 -18.95 -4.67 18.92
N LYS A 74 -19.75 -5.69 19.23
CA LYS A 74 -19.65 -6.99 18.58
C LYS A 74 -20.98 -7.48 18.05
N GLY A 75 -21.00 -8.22 16.96
CA GLY A 75 -22.19 -8.94 16.55
C GLY A 75 -22.35 -10.27 17.29
N LEU A 76 -23.59 -10.74 17.37
CA LEU A 76 -23.89 -12.11 17.79
C LEU A 76 -23.57 -13.12 16.66
N ASN A 77 -23.69 -12.65 15.42
CA ASN A 77 -23.44 -13.38 14.18
C ASN A 77 -23.04 -12.39 13.08
N GLY A 78 -21.82 -12.46 12.55
CA GLY A 78 -21.27 -11.48 11.61
C GLY A 78 -22.13 -11.12 10.40
N LYS A 79 -22.89 -12.08 9.87
CA LYS A 79 -23.74 -11.86 8.68
C LYS A 79 -25.11 -11.28 8.99
N GLU A 80 -25.62 -11.52 10.20
CA GLU A 80 -26.95 -11.08 10.63
C GLU A 80 -26.90 -9.85 11.53
N SER A 81 -25.72 -9.58 12.10
CA SER A 81 -25.44 -8.43 12.97
C SER A 81 -24.96 -7.28 12.10
N VAL A 82 -25.90 -6.48 11.64
CA VAL A 82 -25.65 -5.43 10.65
C VAL A 82 -25.85 -4.06 11.28
N LEU A 83 -24.84 -3.21 11.15
CA LEU A 83 -24.89 -1.79 11.46
C LEU A 83 -24.83 -1.01 10.15
N GLU A 84 -25.92 -0.34 9.76
CA GLU A 84 -26.03 0.29 8.43
C GLU A 84 -26.38 1.78 8.51
N TYR A 85 -25.53 2.62 7.94
CA TYR A 85 -25.87 3.99 7.56
C TYR A 85 -26.31 4.03 6.10
N ARG A 86 -27.51 4.56 5.84
CA ARG A 86 -28.03 4.73 4.47
C ARG A 86 -27.11 5.58 3.58
N LYS A 87 -26.33 6.48 4.17
CA LYS A 87 -25.34 7.30 3.48
C LYS A 87 -23.94 6.86 3.86
N HIS A 88 -23.18 6.28 2.93
CA HIS A 88 -21.81 5.80 3.16
C HIS A 88 -20.81 6.85 3.70
N LYS A 89 -21.12 8.16 3.58
CA LYS A 89 -20.31 9.25 4.14
C LYS A 89 -20.62 9.56 5.61
N LYS A 90 -21.60 8.87 6.17
CA LYS A 90 -22.06 9.00 7.55
C LYS A 90 -21.78 7.69 8.26
N GLY A 91 -21.58 7.80 9.55
CA GLY A 91 -21.14 6.66 10.33
C GLY A 91 -20.78 7.06 11.74
N PHE A 92 -19.92 6.26 12.35
CA PHE A 92 -19.46 6.46 13.71
C PHE A 92 -18.16 7.25 13.75
N ILE A 93 -18.14 8.25 14.63
CA ILE A 93 -16.93 8.98 14.99
C ILE A 93 -16.63 8.64 16.45
N PHE A 94 -15.62 7.81 16.67
CA PHE A 94 -15.12 7.46 17.98
C PHE A 94 -14.11 8.51 18.42
N ALA A 95 -14.40 9.19 19.51
CA ALA A 95 -13.54 10.21 20.08
C ALA A 95 -13.66 10.21 21.59
N ASN A 96 -12.61 10.65 22.29
CA ASN A 96 -12.67 10.86 23.73
C ASN A 96 -13.05 9.58 24.53
N ILE A 97 -12.50 8.46 24.09
CA ILE A 97 -12.53 7.14 24.73
C ILE A 97 -11.11 6.57 24.70
N THR A 98 -10.80 5.59 25.56
CA THR A 98 -9.45 5.02 25.61
C THR A 98 -9.23 4.03 24.47
N SER A 99 -10.22 3.17 24.24
CA SER A 99 -10.11 2.12 23.23
C SER A 99 -11.45 1.71 22.64
N ILE A 100 -11.39 1.14 21.43
CA ILE A 100 -12.54 0.56 20.73
C ILE A 100 -12.15 -0.80 20.14
N GLU A 101 -13.02 -1.79 20.37
CA GLU A 101 -13.02 -3.08 19.69
C GLU A 101 -14.30 -3.18 18.84
N LEU A 102 -14.15 -3.47 17.54
CA LEU A 102 -15.26 -3.77 16.63
C LEU A 102 -15.07 -5.18 16.08
N SER A 103 -16.06 -6.06 16.27
CA SER A 103 -15.91 -7.45 15.85
C SER A 103 -17.18 -8.18 15.44
N ASP A 104 -17.01 -9.25 14.65
CA ASP A 104 -18.05 -10.21 14.27
C ASP A 104 -19.32 -9.53 13.74
N LEU A 105 -19.19 -8.56 12.82
CA LEU A 105 -20.34 -7.80 12.29
C LEU A 105 -20.14 -7.33 10.84
N THR A 106 -21.24 -6.98 10.20
CA THR A 106 -21.23 -6.26 8.91
C THR A 106 -21.50 -4.78 9.15
N TYR A 107 -20.65 -3.90 8.63
CA TYR A 107 -20.76 -2.45 8.76
C TYR A 107 -20.89 -1.75 7.40
N TYR A 108 -21.86 -0.84 7.29
CA TYR A 108 -22.01 0.05 6.15
C TYR A 108 -21.95 1.50 6.61
N GLY A 109 -20.90 2.25 6.24
CA GLY A 109 -20.77 3.65 6.65
C GLY A 109 -19.34 4.15 6.76
N LEU A 110 -19.15 5.22 7.53
CA LEU A 110 -17.84 5.75 7.89
C LEU A 110 -17.42 5.25 9.28
N LEU A 111 -16.24 4.66 9.41
CA LEU A 111 -15.58 4.48 10.70
C LEU A 111 -14.48 5.54 10.84
N GLN A 112 -14.64 6.45 11.80
CA GLN A 112 -13.62 7.44 12.11
C GLN A 112 -13.13 7.29 13.54
N PHE A 113 -11.81 7.25 13.71
CA PHE A 113 -11.15 7.08 15.01
C PHE A 113 -10.27 8.30 15.30
N SER A 114 -10.59 9.03 16.37
CA SER A 114 -9.93 10.30 16.69
C SER A 114 -9.28 10.24 18.07
N LYS A 115 -7.95 10.34 18.12
CA LYS A 115 -7.18 10.42 19.37
C LYS A 115 -7.42 9.26 20.34
N LEU A 116 -7.44 8.05 19.81
CA LEU A 116 -7.58 6.83 20.61
C LEU A 116 -6.21 6.19 20.86
N ASP A 117 -6.06 5.54 22.01
CA ASP A 117 -4.85 4.77 22.32
C ASP A 117 -4.87 3.39 21.66
N LEU A 118 -6.06 2.79 21.54
CA LEU A 118 -6.22 1.47 20.95
C LEU A 118 -7.46 1.39 20.05
N VAL A 119 -7.24 0.93 18.82
CA VAL A 119 -8.30 0.56 17.87
C VAL A 119 -8.06 -0.89 17.46
N TYR A 120 -9.05 -1.76 17.69
CA TYR A 120 -8.99 -3.14 17.24
C TYR A 120 -10.25 -3.49 16.43
N VAL A 121 -10.08 -3.77 15.15
CA VAL A 121 -11.18 -4.15 14.25
C VAL A 121 -10.87 -5.54 13.74
N HIS A 122 -11.73 -6.52 14.00
CA HIS A 122 -11.50 -7.88 13.52
C HIS A 122 -12.73 -8.69 13.17
N ASP A 123 -12.62 -9.53 12.15
CA ASP A 123 -13.73 -10.36 11.66
C ASP A 123 -14.95 -9.49 11.27
N VAL A 124 -14.67 -8.42 10.51
CA VAL A 124 -15.66 -7.42 10.08
C VAL A 124 -15.69 -7.34 8.56
N ASP A 125 -16.91 -7.39 8.01
CA ASP A 125 -17.21 -7.02 6.62
C ASP A 125 -17.61 -5.54 6.58
N HIS A 126 -16.82 -4.68 5.96
CA HIS A 126 -17.07 -3.24 5.91
C HIS A 126 -17.17 -2.70 4.48
N ILE A 127 -18.32 -2.13 4.14
CA ILE A 127 -18.54 -1.35 2.91
C ILE A 127 -18.63 0.13 3.25
N GLY A 128 -17.60 0.91 2.92
CA GLY A 128 -17.57 2.28 3.39
C GLY A 128 -16.24 3.02 3.32
N LEU A 129 -15.96 3.75 4.40
CA LEU A 129 -14.78 4.62 4.56
C LEU A 129 -14.16 4.39 5.95
N VAL A 130 -12.83 4.44 6.03
CA VAL A 130 -12.08 4.43 7.29
C VAL A 130 -11.15 5.63 7.35
N ASP A 131 -11.16 6.35 8.48
CA ASP A 131 -10.26 7.47 8.73
C ASP A 131 -9.76 7.41 10.19
N THR A 132 -8.46 7.23 10.38
CA THR A 132 -7.82 7.43 11.68
C THR A 132 -7.12 8.77 11.67
N PHE A 133 -7.54 9.68 12.56
CA PHE A 133 -6.93 10.98 12.71
C PHE A 133 -6.34 11.15 14.11
N GLY A 134 -5.01 11.26 14.17
CA GLY A 134 -4.30 11.68 15.36
C GLY A 134 -4.48 10.73 16.54
N THR A 135 -4.36 9.41 16.34
CA THR A 135 -4.13 8.52 17.49
C THR A 135 -2.92 9.03 18.27
N THR A 136 -2.87 8.71 19.57
CA THR A 136 -1.75 9.14 20.40
C THR A 136 -0.44 8.61 19.81
N ASP A 137 0.68 9.30 20.05
CA ASP A 137 1.96 8.94 19.43
C ASP A 137 2.36 7.47 19.75
N ASP A 138 1.96 6.94 20.91
CA ASP A 138 2.14 5.54 21.33
C ASP A 138 0.97 4.60 20.98
N GLY A 139 -0.08 5.14 20.35
CA GLY A 139 -1.32 4.44 20.05
C GLY A 139 -1.11 3.23 19.15
N TYR A 140 -2.10 2.35 19.14
CA TYR A 140 -2.06 1.07 18.43
C TYR A 140 -3.36 0.85 17.66
N ILE A 141 -3.25 0.63 16.36
CA ILE A 141 -4.36 0.34 15.47
C ILE A 141 -4.11 -1.04 14.86
N LEU A 142 -5.05 -1.96 15.03
CA LEU A 142 -4.99 -3.29 14.42
C LEU A 142 -6.28 -3.60 13.68
N PHE A 143 -6.14 -3.91 12.40
CA PHE A 143 -7.18 -4.50 11.56
C PHE A 143 -6.78 -5.94 11.25
N LYS A 144 -7.64 -6.90 11.57
CA LYS A 144 -7.36 -8.33 11.37
C LYS A 144 -8.56 -9.07 10.80
N ASN A 145 -8.36 -9.98 9.84
CA ASN A 145 -9.49 -10.67 9.19
C ASN A 145 -10.56 -9.67 8.71
N TYR A 146 -10.10 -8.53 8.19
CA TYR A 146 -10.95 -7.40 7.86
C TYR A 146 -11.22 -7.41 6.36
N ASN A 147 -12.48 -7.46 5.97
CA ASN A 147 -12.90 -7.48 4.58
C ASN A 147 -13.53 -6.14 4.21
N PHE A 148 -12.75 -5.29 3.55
CA PHE A 148 -13.12 -3.94 3.18
C PHE A 148 -13.49 -3.84 1.71
N THR A 149 -14.58 -3.12 1.43
CA THR A 149 -14.93 -2.64 0.09
C THR A 149 -15.16 -1.14 0.13
N SER A 150 -14.49 -0.37 -0.72
CA SER A 150 -14.70 1.07 -0.76
C SER A 150 -16.12 1.43 -1.23
N SER A 151 -16.64 2.57 -0.81
CA SER A 151 -17.92 3.07 -1.33
C SER A 151 -17.79 3.69 -2.73
N ASP A 152 -18.83 3.62 -3.56
CA ASP A 152 -18.91 4.27 -4.88
C ASP A 152 -19.03 5.80 -4.82
N SER A 153 -18.84 6.39 -3.65
CA SER A 153 -18.94 7.83 -3.47
C SER A 153 -17.69 8.55 -3.99
N GLN A 154 -17.87 9.74 -4.57
CA GLN A 154 -16.76 10.63 -4.96
C GLN A 154 -15.80 11.02 -3.81
N TYR A 155 -16.15 10.70 -2.56
CA TYR A 155 -15.33 10.99 -1.37
C TYR A 155 -14.32 9.86 -1.11
N SER A 156 -14.61 8.65 -1.56
CA SER A 156 -13.66 7.52 -1.50
C SER A 156 -12.43 7.76 -2.38
N ARG A 157 -12.47 8.75 -3.29
CA ARG A 157 -11.38 9.02 -4.24
C ARG A 157 -10.01 9.05 -3.57
N ALA A 158 -9.88 9.78 -2.46
CA ALA A 158 -8.63 9.93 -1.72
C ALA A 158 -8.67 9.37 -0.29
N LYS A 159 -9.82 8.82 0.16
CA LYS A 159 -10.11 8.54 1.58
C LYS A 159 -10.81 7.20 1.83
N SER A 160 -10.56 6.18 1.02
CA SER A 160 -11.16 4.85 1.24
C SER A 160 -10.75 4.29 2.61
N VAL A 161 -9.46 4.03 2.81
CA VAL A 161 -8.87 3.76 4.12
C VAL A 161 -7.70 4.71 4.32
N GLN A 162 -7.83 5.58 5.31
CA GLN A 162 -6.82 6.58 5.62
C GLN A 162 -6.31 6.38 7.04
N PHE A 163 -4.99 6.18 7.14
CA PHE A 163 -4.26 6.18 8.40
C PHE A 163 -3.42 7.46 8.45
N THR A 164 -3.74 8.41 9.33
CA THR A 164 -3.03 9.71 9.42
C THR A 164 -2.63 10.04 10.85
N ASP A 165 -1.39 10.50 11.01
CA ASP A 165 -0.83 11.01 12.26
C ASP A 165 -0.94 10.01 13.43
N GLY A 166 -1.04 8.72 13.12
CA GLY A 166 -1.27 7.69 14.12
C GLY A 166 -0.01 7.02 14.63
N GLY A 167 -0.10 6.39 15.80
CA GLY A 167 0.93 5.50 16.34
C GLY A 167 1.18 4.26 15.46
N ARG A 168 1.29 3.07 16.04
CA ARG A 168 1.59 1.86 15.28
C ARG A 168 0.33 1.30 14.62
N VAL A 169 0.39 1.02 13.32
CA VAL A 169 -0.72 0.50 12.52
C VAL A 169 -0.36 -0.88 11.99
N PHE A 170 -1.24 -1.86 12.24
CA PHE A 170 -1.10 -3.24 11.78
C PHE A 170 -2.34 -3.65 11.00
N VAL A 171 -2.11 -4.25 9.84
CA VAL A 171 -3.15 -4.86 8.99
C VAL A 171 -2.74 -6.30 8.71
N GLU A 172 -3.53 -7.25 9.16
CA GLU A 172 -3.21 -8.69 9.08
C GLU A 172 -4.38 -9.47 8.47
N ASP A 173 -4.08 -10.47 7.64
CA ASP A 173 -5.05 -11.46 7.17
C ASP A 173 -6.31 -10.81 6.54
N SER A 174 -6.15 -9.68 5.85
CA SER A 174 -7.25 -8.80 5.45
C SER A 174 -7.40 -8.68 3.93
N VAL A 175 -8.59 -8.30 3.48
CA VAL A 175 -8.91 -8.12 2.06
C VAL A 175 -9.43 -6.70 1.85
N PHE A 176 -8.89 -6.00 0.86
CA PHE A 176 -9.31 -4.66 0.47
C PHE A 176 -9.69 -4.68 -1.01
N THR A 177 -10.94 -4.31 -1.30
CA THR A 177 -11.48 -4.26 -2.65
C THR A 177 -11.88 -2.84 -3.00
N SER A 178 -11.44 -2.38 -4.17
CA SER A 178 -11.82 -1.06 -4.67
C SER A 178 -13.19 -1.07 -5.31
N SER A 179 -13.69 0.13 -5.52
CA SER A 179 -14.93 0.37 -6.23
C SER A 179 -14.76 1.64 -7.08
N PRO A 180 -15.63 1.90 -8.08
CA PRO A 180 -15.50 3.05 -8.97
C PRO A 180 -15.31 4.42 -8.29
N GLY A 181 -15.75 4.56 -7.03
CA GLY A 181 -15.57 5.79 -6.25
C GLY A 181 -14.14 6.02 -5.75
N CYS A 182 -13.33 4.96 -5.62
CA CYS A 182 -11.94 5.01 -5.17
C CYS A 182 -11.02 5.13 -6.39
N THR A 183 -10.40 6.31 -6.58
CA THR A 183 -9.64 6.61 -7.81
C THR A 183 -8.19 7.00 -7.57
N GLU A 184 -7.78 7.23 -6.31
CA GLU A 184 -6.39 7.47 -5.96
C GLU A 184 -5.78 6.23 -5.31
N ALA A 185 -6.26 5.81 -4.14
CA ALA A 185 -5.74 4.62 -3.44
C ALA A 185 -6.77 3.94 -2.53
N LEU A 186 -6.69 2.60 -2.40
CA LEU A 186 -7.49 1.87 -1.40
C LEU A 186 -7.03 2.23 0.01
N VAL A 187 -5.73 2.16 0.25
CA VAL A 187 -5.12 2.46 1.54
C VAL A 187 -4.11 3.58 1.40
N ARG A 188 -4.21 4.57 2.28
CA ARG A 188 -3.24 5.64 2.42
C ARG A 188 -2.73 5.69 3.85
N TYR A 189 -1.42 5.65 4.00
CA TYR A 189 -0.73 5.90 5.26
C TYR A 189 0.07 7.19 5.15
N ASN A 190 -0.24 8.15 6.02
CA ASN A 190 0.46 9.40 6.20
C ASN A 190 1.05 9.42 7.62
N GLY A 191 2.29 8.97 7.74
CA GLY A 191 3.01 8.89 9.00
C GLY A 191 3.65 10.21 9.41
N LYS A 192 4.53 10.14 10.42
CA LYS A 192 5.40 11.23 10.87
C LYS A 192 6.84 10.74 10.99
N ASN A 193 7.79 11.68 10.94
CA ASN A 193 9.22 11.39 11.15
C ASN A 193 9.50 11.07 12.63
N SER A 194 9.17 9.86 13.06
CA SER A 194 9.56 9.32 14.37
C SER A 194 9.54 7.78 14.34
N ASP A 195 10.46 7.16 15.08
CA ASP A 195 10.72 5.71 15.07
C ASP A 195 9.53 4.87 15.57
N ILE A 196 8.59 5.49 16.28
CA ILE A 196 7.40 4.81 16.82
C ILE A 196 6.25 4.68 15.81
N HIS A 197 6.31 5.39 14.68
CA HIS A 197 5.28 5.35 13.64
C HIS A 197 5.62 4.26 12.62
N GLU A 198 5.03 3.10 12.83
CA GLU A 198 5.19 1.92 11.99
C GLU A 198 3.85 1.57 11.34
N PHE A 199 3.85 1.35 10.03
CA PHE A 199 2.75 0.73 9.32
C PHE A 199 3.18 -0.64 8.79
N THR A 200 2.57 -1.69 9.33
CA THR A 200 2.86 -3.08 8.95
C THR A 200 1.62 -3.72 8.34
N VAL A 201 1.80 -4.30 7.16
CA VAL A 201 0.79 -5.07 6.43
C VAL A 201 1.30 -6.49 6.22
N LYS A 202 0.48 -7.49 6.55
CA LYS A 202 0.85 -8.89 6.43
C LYS A 202 -0.29 -9.75 5.90
N ASN A 203 0.05 -10.72 5.05
CA ASN A 203 -0.87 -11.75 4.56
C ASN A 203 -2.22 -11.19 4.06
N SER A 204 -2.16 -10.09 3.31
CA SER A 204 -3.34 -9.34 2.90
C SER A 204 -3.49 -9.31 1.38
N ILE A 205 -4.72 -9.11 0.90
CA ILE A 205 -5.06 -9.05 -0.51
C ILE A 205 -5.61 -7.65 -0.83
N PHE A 206 -5.07 -7.02 -1.88
CA PHE A 206 -5.52 -5.74 -2.40
C PHE A 206 -5.99 -5.93 -3.83
N ASN A 207 -7.30 -5.87 -4.07
CA ASN A 207 -7.87 -5.89 -5.41
C ASN A 207 -8.34 -4.49 -5.79
N CYS A 208 -7.62 -3.88 -6.72
CA CYS A 208 -7.85 -2.51 -7.13
C CYS A 208 -8.96 -2.34 -8.17
N GLU A 209 -9.48 -3.43 -8.75
CA GLU A 209 -10.56 -3.44 -9.76
C GLU A 209 -10.31 -2.46 -10.93
N HIS A 210 -9.04 -2.18 -11.24
CA HIS A 210 -8.59 -1.18 -12.21
C HIS A 210 -9.11 0.25 -11.96
N TYR A 211 -9.49 0.58 -10.73
CA TYR A 211 -9.94 1.91 -10.35
C TYR A 211 -8.88 2.75 -9.63
N SER A 212 -7.94 2.11 -8.93
CA SER A 212 -7.05 2.81 -7.99
C SER A 212 -5.69 2.15 -7.78
N ASN A 213 -4.79 2.88 -7.13
CA ASN A 213 -3.58 2.34 -6.55
C ASN A 213 -3.92 1.48 -5.32
N GLY A 214 -3.09 0.48 -5.02
CA GLY A 214 -3.27 -0.34 -3.82
C GLY A 214 -2.96 0.44 -2.54
N ILE A 215 -1.69 0.81 -2.36
CA ILE A 215 -1.21 1.48 -1.15
C ILE A 215 -0.34 2.70 -1.48
N ILE A 216 -0.68 3.83 -0.87
CA ILE A 216 0.18 5.01 -0.80
C ILE A 216 0.76 5.14 0.61
N VAL A 217 2.08 5.22 0.70
CA VAL A 217 2.84 5.47 1.94
C VAL A 217 3.54 6.80 1.82
N GLN A 218 3.32 7.67 2.79
CA GLN A 218 4.01 8.95 2.95
C GLN A 218 4.57 9.04 4.36
N VAL A 219 5.89 9.15 4.47
CA VAL A 219 6.61 9.35 5.73
C VAL A 219 6.50 8.19 6.74
N GLY A 220 7.61 7.88 7.42
CA GLY A 220 7.66 6.89 8.51
C GLY A 220 8.18 5.51 8.09
N ASN A 221 8.02 4.53 8.99
CA ASN A 221 8.48 3.16 8.78
C ASN A 221 7.35 2.31 8.21
N PHE A 222 7.61 1.60 7.11
CA PHE A 222 6.61 0.76 6.43
C PHE A 222 7.16 -0.64 6.16
N THR A 223 6.36 -1.64 6.51
CA THR A 223 6.66 -3.05 6.25
C THR A 223 5.48 -3.72 5.57
N LEU A 224 5.72 -4.43 4.46
CA LEU A 224 4.72 -5.23 3.75
C LEU A 224 5.25 -6.64 3.54
N ASN A 225 4.53 -7.67 4.00
CA ASN A 225 4.94 -9.06 3.87
C ASN A 225 3.81 -9.96 3.37
N ASP A 226 4.19 -10.98 2.61
CA ASP A 226 3.34 -12.13 2.26
C ASP A 226 1.99 -11.75 1.64
N SER A 227 1.93 -10.64 0.88
CA SER A 227 0.68 -10.01 0.42
C SER A 227 0.53 -10.04 -1.11
N LYS A 228 -0.70 -9.91 -1.59
CA LYS A 228 -1.03 -9.98 -3.02
C LYS A 228 -1.82 -8.78 -3.50
N PHE A 229 -1.49 -8.33 -4.70
CA PHE A 229 -2.09 -7.16 -5.33
C PHE A 229 -2.59 -7.52 -6.72
N TYR A 230 -3.82 -7.10 -7.03
CA TYR A 230 -4.50 -7.40 -8.29
C TYR A 230 -5.07 -6.14 -8.92
N ASN A 231 -5.05 -6.08 -10.25
CA ASN A 231 -5.85 -5.14 -11.04
C ASN A 231 -5.52 -3.67 -10.74
N GLY A 232 -4.25 -3.32 -10.53
CA GLY A 232 -3.81 -1.97 -10.16
C GLY A 232 -4.04 -0.96 -11.29
N PHE A 233 -4.45 0.26 -10.95
CA PHE A 233 -4.55 1.36 -11.91
C PHE A 233 -4.22 2.71 -11.31
N SER A 234 -3.43 3.53 -12.00
CA SER A 234 -3.31 4.94 -11.62
C SER A 234 -2.96 5.85 -12.79
N SER A 235 -3.59 7.02 -12.83
CA SER A 235 -3.24 8.09 -13.78
C SER A 235 -2.19 9.08 -13.25
N LYS A 236 -1.79 8.96 -11.98
CA LYS A 236 -0.93 9.96 -11.31
C LYS A 236 0.19 9.37 -10.47
N GLN A 237 0.13 8.07 -10.21
CA GLN A 237 1.00 7.38 -9.27
C GLN A 237 1.37 5.99 -9.81
N GLY A 238 2.07 5.17 -9.03
CA GLY A 238 2.29 3.79 -9.44
C GLY A 238 0.98 3.01 -9.56
N ALA A 239 0.94 1.88 -10.29
CA ALA A 239 -0.32 1.14 -10.42
C ALA A 239 -0.70 0.44 -9.11
N PHE A 240 0.29 -0.03 -8.35
CA PHE A 240 0.06 -0.75 -7.09
C PHE A 240 0.53 0.02 -5.87
N MET A 241 1.74 0.56 -5.90
CA MET A 241 2.33 1.19 -4.72
C MET A 241 3.06 2.47 -5.03
N THR A 242 2.86 3.46 -4.17
CA THR A 242 3.65 4.68 -4.14
C THR A 242 4.21 4.89 -2.75
N VAL A 243 5.53 5.06 -2.64
CA VAL A 243 6.20 5.24 -1.35
C VAL A 243 7.05 6.49 -1.40
N ARG A 244 6.84 7.40 -0.45
CA ARG A 244 7.51 8.71 -0.42
C ARG A 244 8.05 9.03 0.96
N ASP A 245 9.27 9.56 0.99
CA ASP A 245 9.91 10.10 2.18
C ASP A 245 9.92 9.10 3.36
N ALA A 246 10.01 7.79 3.07
CA ALA A 246 9.82 6.73 4.05
C ALA A 246 11.04 5.79 4.16
N TYR A 247 11.04 4.95 5.20
CA TYR A 247 11.85 3.75 5.31
C TYR A 247 10.92 2.55 5.03
N ALA A 248 11.11 1.85 3.92
CA ALA A 248 10.17 0.84 3.45
C ALA A 248 10.83 -0.52 3.18
N ILE A 249 10.20 -1.58 3.65
CA ILE A 249 10.62 -2.97 3.42
C ILE A 249 9.41 -3.78 2.92
N ILE A 250 9.56 -4.41 1.75
CA ILE A 250 8.50 -5.16 1.08
C ILE A 250 9.03 -6.55 0.73
N LYS A 251 8.40 -7.62 1.23
CA LYS A 251 8.89 -9.00 1.03
C LYS A 251 7.79 -9.98 0.65
N ASN A 252 8.14 -11.00 -0.13
CA ASN A 252 7.27 -12.13 -0.47
C ASN A 252 5.90 -11.68 -1.03
N CYS A 253 5.91 -10.74 -1.96
CA CYS A 253 4.66 -10.17 -2.50
C CYS A 253 4.45 -10.52 -3.97
N THR A 254 3.18 -10.66 -4.34
CA THR A 254 2.77 -10.88 -5.73
C THR A 254 1.94 -9.72 -6.25
N PHE A 255 2.24 -9.25 -7.46
CA PHE A 255 1.51 -8.18 -8.15
C PHE A 255 1.05 -8.67 -9.52
N GLU A 256 -0.22 -8.49 -9.87
CA GLU A 256 -0.79 -9.00 -11.12
C GLU A 256 -1.75 -8.01 -11.79
N ASN A 257 -1.60 -7.85 -13.11
CA ASN A 257 -2.50 -7.07 -13.97
C ASN A 257 -2.55 -5.58 -13.58
N GLY A 258 -1.43 -4.88 -13.69
CA GLY A 258 -1.32 -3.46 -13.32
C GLY A 258 -1.07 -2.54 -14.51
N TYR A 259 -1.64 -1.34 -14.47
CA TYR A 259 -1.33 -0.28 -15.43
C TYR A 259 -1.20 1.10 -14.78
N SER A 260 -0.14 1.83 -15.11
CA SER A 260 -0.02 3.25 -14.76
C SER A 260 0.13 4.12 -16.00
N GLU A 261 -0.56 5.26 -16.06
CA GLU A 261 -0.32 6.27 -17.11
C GLU A 261 0.95 7.09 -16.85
N VAL A 262 1.44 7.09 -15.62
CA VAL A 262 2.70 7.74 -15.22
C VAL A 262 3.76 6.67 -14.93
N SER A 263 4.80 7.01 -14.16
CA SER A 263 5.87 6.09 -13.82
C SER A 263 5.51 5.06 -12.72
N GLY A 264 6.14 3.89 -12.78
CA GLY A 264 6.16 2.88 -11.72
C GLY A 264 4.97 1.94 -11.76
N GLY A 265 4.98 0.94 -12.65
CA GLY A 265 3.89 -0.04 -12.72
C GLY A 265 3.68 -0.77 -11.38
N VAL A 266 4.71 -1.39 -10.80
CA VAL A 266 4.63 -1.93 -9.44
C VAL A 266 4.88 -0.84 -8.40
N PHE A 267 6.09 -0.28 -8.43
CA PHE A 267 6.57 0.67 -7.43
C PHE A 267 6.90 2.01 -8.05
N ASN A 268 6.35 3.07 -7.46
CA ASN A 268 6.74 4.46 -7.70
C ASN A 268 7.31 5.04 -6.40
N THR A 269 8.62 5.25 -6.34
CA THR A 269 9.33 5.63 -5.13
C THR A 269 9.98 7.02 -5.27
N LEU A 270 9.85 7.86 -4.23
CA LEU A 270 10.34 9.24 -4.24
C LEU A 270 11.00 9.58 -2.89
N ASN A 271 12.28 9.95 -2.92
CA ASN A 271 13.06 10.42 -1.75
C ASN A 271 12.97 9.50 -0.52
N ASN A 272 12.88 8.19 -0.70
CA ASN A 272 12.84 7.27 0.43
C ASN A 272 14.22 7.15 1.06
N ILE A 273 14.30 7.27 2.38
CA ILE A 273 15.56 7.12 3.13
C ILE A 273 16.16 5.74 2.84
N TYR A 274 15.30 4.74 2.79
CA TYR A 274 15.63 3.38 2.41
C TYR A 274 14.41 2.70 1.81
N PHE A 275 14.62 1.91 0.76
CA PHE A 275 13.60 1.05 0.19
C PHE A 275 14.19 -0.33 -0.10
N GLU A 276 13.55 -1.39 0.39
CA GLU A 276 13.89 -2.77 0.01
C GLU A 276 12.65 -3.46 -0.55
N ALA A 277 12.77 -4.07 -1.73
CA ALA A 277 11.83 -5.05 -2.22
C ALA A 277 12.56 -6.38 -2.46
N SER A 278 12.14 -7.44 -1.77
CA SER A 278 12.73 -8.77 -1.91
C SER A 278 11.69 -9.86 -2.15
N ASP A 279 12.06 -10.86 -2.95
CA ASP A 279 11.22 -12.03 -3.22
C ASP A 279 9.86 -11.62 -3.81
N ILE A 280 9.90 -10.86 -4.91
CA ILE A 280 8.71 -10.28 -5.57
C ILE A 280 8.40 -11.02 -6.87
N GLU A 281 7.12 -11.34 -7.06
CA GLU A 281 6.62 -11.81 -8.34
C GLU A 281 5.66 -10.77 -8.94
N ALA A 282 5.92 -10.37 -10.19
CA ALA A 282 5.17 -9.34 -10.89
C ALA A 282 4.75 -9.87 -12.27
N TYR A 283 3.44 -9.84 -12.56
CA TYR A 283 2.88 -10.42 -13.80
C TYR A 283 1.96 -9.44 -14.52
N ASN A 284 2.16 -9.27 -15.83
CA ASN A 284 1.29 -8.46 -16.69
C ASN A 284 1.11 -7.02 -16.18
N ILE A 285 2.23 -6.34 -15.94
CA ILE A 285 2.25 -4.99 -15.37
C ILE A 285 2.94 -4.05 -16.34
N THR A 286 2.40 -2.84 -16.51
CA THR A 286 2.98 -1.86 -17.42
C THR A 286 2.79 -0.44 -16.94
N SER A 287 3.57 0.47 -17.54
CA SER A 287 3.53 1.90 -17.31
C SER A 287 3.68 2.60 -18.66
N TYR A 288 2.87 3.64 -18.88
CA TYR A 288 2.96 4.46 -20.08
C TYR A 288 4.21 5.32 -20.11
N SER A 289 4.54 5.96 -18.98
CA SER A 289 5.63 6.93 -18.97
C SER A 289 6.99 6.29 -18.73
N ASN A 290 7.20 5.61 -17.60
CA ASN A 290 8.51 5.06 -17.20
C ASN A 290 8.37 3.87 -16.24
N ALA A 291 9.20 2.85 -16.44
CA ALA A 291 9.36 1.70 -15.56
C ALA A 291 8.08 0.93 -15.20
N GLY A 292 7.84 -0.19 -15.87
CA GLY A 292 6.77 -1.14 -15.51
C GLY A 292 6.98 -1.82 -14.16
N LEU A 293 8.23 -1.99 -13.71
CA LEU A 293 8.53 -2.57 -12.39
C LEU A 293 8.80 -1.49 -11.35
N PHE A 294 9.87 -0.70 -11.52
CA PHE A 294 10.40 0.15 -10.45
C PHE A 294 10.88 1.51 -10.97
N TYR A 295 10.22 2.57 -10.51
CA TYR A 295 10.65 3.95 -10.72
C TYR A 295 11.18 4.53 -9.40
N GLU A 296 12.37 5.10 -9.41
CA GLU A 296 12.96 5.81 -8.26
C GLU A 296 13.47 7.19 -8.65
N GLU A 297 13.16 8.18 -7.80
CA GLU A 297 13.72 9.52 -7.86
C GLU A 297 14.17 9.96 -6.47
N SER A 298 15.43 10.40 -6.34
CA SER A 298 15.96 10.90 -5.07
C SER A 298 16.75 12.19 -5.26
N LYS A 299 16.58 13.11 -4.30
CA LYS A 299 17.39 14.32 -4.15
C LYS A 299 18.60 14.12 -3.24
N TYR A 300 18.79 12.90 -2.71
CA TYR A 300 19.80 12.57 -1.71
C TYR A 300 20.60 11.33 -2.16
N PRO A 301 21.90 11.46 -2.43
CA PRO A 301 22.72 10.34 -2.92
C PRO A 301 22.97 9.25 -1.87
N GLU A 302 22.79 9.55 -0.58
CA GLU A 302 22.90 8.60 0.53
C GLU A 302 21.68 7.70 0.69
N TYR A 303 20.57 8.03 0.03
CA TYR A 303 19.36 7.22 0.04
C TYR A 303 19.51 6.04 -0.90
N ILE A 304 19.11 4.86 -0.40
CA ILE A 304 19.41 3.59 -1.05
C ILE A 304 18.12 2.80 -1.27
N SER A 305 17.94 2.35 -2.50
CA SER A 305 16.95 1.35 -2.87
C SER A 305 17.61 0.01 -3.20
N VAL A 306 17.02 -1.10 -2.76
CA VAL A 306 17.51 -2.47 -2.98
C VAL A 306 16.38 -3.33 -3.52
N LEU A 307 16.60 -3.93 -4.69
CA LEU A 307 15.72 -4.92 -5.30
C LEU A 307 16.43 -6.28 -5.33
N LYS A 308 15.80 -7.32 -4.78
CA LYS A 308 16.43 -8.65 -4.68
C LYS A 308 15.47 -9.78 -5.00
N ASN A 309 15.91 -10.77 -5.77
CA ASN A 309 15.13 -11.97 -6.08
C ASN A 309 13.77 -11.60 -6.69
N ILE A 310 13.80 -10.89 -7.82
CA ILE A 310 12.60 -10.37 -8.46
C ILE A 310 12.31 -11.18 -9.72
N LYS A 311 11.07 -11.60 -9.89
CA LYS A 311 10.55 -12.22 -11.11
C LYS A 311 9.52 -11.30 -11.73
N TYR A 312 9.79 -10.77 -12.92
CA TYR A 312 8.90 -9.84 -13.62
C TYR A 312 8.56 -10.37 -15.02
N VAL A 313 7.34 -10.85 -15.21
CA VAL A 313 6.92 -11.46 -16.49
C VAL A 313 5.80 -10.63 -17.10
N ASN A 314 6.00 -10.17 -18.33
CA ASN A 314 5.00 -9.47 -19.10
C ASN A 314 4.68 -10.34 -20.32
N LEU A 315 3.43 -10.75 -20.54
CA LEU A 315 3.07 -11.59 -21.70
C LEU A 315 2.34 -10.79 -22.81
N TRP A 316 2.64 -9.51 -22.94
CA TRP A 316 1.83 -8.52 -23.68
C TRP A 316 2.03 -8.52 -25.22
N LYS A 317 2.31 -9.67 -25.85
CA LYS A 317 2.39 -9.74 -27.32
C LYS A 317 1.03 -9.49 -28.01
N GLU A 318 -0.07 -9.76 -27.31
CA GLU A 318 -1.45 -9.58 -27.82
C GLU A 318 -2.03 -8.18 -27.52
N HIS A 319 -1.41 -7.45 -26.60
CA HIS A 319 -1.79 -6.10 -26.19
C HIS A 319 -0.49 -5.30 -26.05
N PRO A 320 0.01 -4.61 -27.08
CA PRO A 320 1.28 -3.91 -26.96
C PRO A 320 1.26 -2.88 -25.84
N ASN A 321 2.34 -2.79 -25.07
CA ASN A 321 2.47 -1.74 -24.06
C ASN A 321 2.55 -0.40 -24.78
N ASN A 322 1.55 0.45 -24.56
CA ASN A 322 1.68 1.86 -24.84
C ASN A 322 2.52 2.44 -23.70
N GLY A 323 3.85 2.32 -23.75
CA GLY A 323 4.75 3.08 -22.88
C GLY A 323 6.23 2.91 -23.21
N SER A 324 7.13 3.51 -22.42
CA SER A 324 8.60 3.45 -22.62
C SER A 324 9.23 2.07 -22.42
N GLY A 325 8.45 1.04 -22.08
CA GLY A 325 8.92 -0.35 -22.03
C GLY A 325 9.98 -0.66 -20.97
N SER A 326 10.40 0.31 -20.14
CA SER A 326 11.44 0.12 -19.15
C SER A 326 11.03 -0.86 -18.06
N ILE A 327 11.98 -1.67 -17.59
CA ILE A 327 11.81 -2.40 -16.33
C ILE A 327 12.04 -1.42 -15.19
N ILE A 328 13.17 -0.72 -15.24
CA ILE A 328 13.65 0.15 -14.17
C ILE A 328 14.00 1.52 -14.75
N THR A 329 13.59 2.57 -14.05
CA THR A 329 13.98 3.94 -14.33
C THR A 329 14.44 4.60 -13.04
N ILE A 330 15.64 5.18 -13.07
CA ILE A 330 16.29 5.78 -11.91
C ILE A 330 16.70 7.19 -12.30
N TYR A 331 16.27 8.16 -11.50
CA TYR A 331 16.38 9.58 -11.82
C TYR A 331 17.06 10.38 -10.71
N ASN A 332 17.70 11.48 -11.11
CA ASN A 332 18.38 12.44 -10.23
C ASN A 332 19.61 11.86 -9.48
N LEU A 333 19.63 11.88 -8.14
CA LEU A 333 20.76 11.41 -7.31
C LEU A 333 20.56 9.99 -6.77
N ALA A 334 19.58 9.25 -7.28
CA ALA A 334 19.17 7.98 -6.71
C ALA A 334 20.24 6.89 -6.85
N THR A 335 20.38 6.07 -5.80
CA THR A 335 21.27 4.90 -5.80
C THR A 335 20.46 3.62 -5.60
N VAL A 336 20.55 2.71 -6.57
CA VAL A 336 19.77 1.45 -6.56
C VAL A 336 20.68 0.25 -6.76
N TYR A 337 20.45 -0.79 -5.97
CA TYR A 337 21.08 -2.09 -6.10
C TYR A 337 20.06 -3.13 -6.54
N ILE A 338 20.38 -3.90 -7.58
CA ILE A 338 19.49 -4.88 -8.20
C ILE A 338 20.22 -6.22 -8.22
N TYR A 339 19.67 -7.22 -7.54
CA TYR A 339 20.25 -8.55 -7.42
C TYR A 339 19.25 -9.62 -7.82
N ASN A 340 19.67 -10.57 -8.67
CA ASN A 340 18.87 -11.75 -9.04
C ASN A 340 17.50 -11.36 -9.64
N LEU A 341 17.51 -10.65 -10.77
CA LEU A 341 16.30 -10.29 -11.52
C LEU A 341 16.10 -11.26 -12.68
N TYR A 342 14.95 -11.93 -12.72
CA TYR A 342 14.43 -12.61 -13.91
C TYR A 342 13.36 -11.73 -14.56
N SER A 343 13.45 -11.51 -15.86
CA SER A 343 12.38 -10.86 -16.62
C SER A 343 12.10 -11.51 -17.97
N GLU A 344 10.84 -11.50 -18.41
CA GLU A 344 10.45 -12.08 -19.70
C GLU A 344 9.30 -11.33 -20.38
N GLY A 345 9.36 -11.24 -21.72
CA GLY A 345 8.22 -10.90 -22.59
C GLY A 345 7.90 -9.41 -22.67
N LEU A 346 8.95 -8.59 -22.61
CA LEU A 346 8.84 -7.14 -22.66
C LEU A 346 8.61 -6.71 -24.11
N TYR A 347 7.44 -6.19 -24.41
CA TYR A 347 7.04 -5.78 -25.75
C TYR A 347 6.67 -4.29 -25.76
N CYS A 348 7.46 -3.49 -26.47
CA CYS A 348 7.34 -2.03 -26.51
C CYS A 348 7.33 -1.55 -27.97
N ILE A 349 6.28 -0.83 -28.35
CA ILE A 349 6.05 -0.37 -29.73
C ILE A 349 5.99 1.15 -29.87
N ILE A 350 6.22 1.87 -28.77
CA ILE A 350 6.28 3.33 -28.75
C ILE A 350 7.56 3.77 -28.08
N PHE A 351 8.08 4.94 -28.50
CA PHE A 351 9.30 5.66 -28.08
C PHE A 351 10.27 4.95 -27.10
N THR A 352 11.57 4.91 -27.45
CA THR A 352 12.72 4.56 -26.59
C THR A 352 12.45 3.49 -25.53
N CYS A 353 12.67 2.22 -25.90
CA CYS A 353 12.32 1.05 -25.09
C CYS A 353 13.49 0.52 -24.25
N THR A 354 14.03 1.30 -23.32
CA THR A 354 15.20 0.87 -22.53
C THR A 354 14.82 0.09 -21.28
N LEU A 355 15.32 -1.14 -21.10
CA LEU A 355 15.13 -1.94 -19.88
C LEU A 355 15.59 -1.23 -18.61
N PHE A 356 16.83 -0.70 -18.61
CA PHE A 356 17.45 -0.01 -17.48
C PHE A 356 17.82 1.41 -17.88
N ASN A 357 16.98 2.35 -17.49
CA ASN A 357 17.12 3.76 -17.83
C ASN A 357 17.63 4.56 -16.61
N ILE A 358 18.86 5.05 -16.69
CA ILE A 358 19.55 5.76 -15.61
C ILE A 358 19.83 7.18 -16.05
N GLN A 359 19.27 8.15 -15.35
CA GLN A 359 19.38 9.55 -15.73
C GLN A 359 19.99 10.37 -14.61
N ASP A 360 20.62 11.48 -15.00
CA ASP A 360 21.33 12.40 -14.13
C ASP A 360 22.48 11.70 -13.35
N GLN A 361 22.77 12.12 -12.13
CA GLN A 361 23.82 11.57 -11.25
C GLN A 361 23.48 10.21 -10.63
N SER A 362 22.45 9.53 -11.13
CA SER A 362 21.96 8.29 -10.57
C SER A 362 22.96 7.14 -10.72
N ARG A 363 22.83 6.17 -9.82
CA ARG A 363 23.72 5.02 -9.75
C ARG A 363 22.93 3.73 -9.68
N ALA A 364 23.28 2.78 -10.54
CA ALA A 364 22.73 1.44 -10.54
C ALA A 364 23.84 0.39 -10.43
N ILE A 365 23.72 -0.52 -9.47
CA ILE A 365 24.53 -1.73 -9.38
C ILE A 365 23.63 -2.93 -9.68
N ILE A 366 23.94 -3.67 -10.73
CA ILE A 366 23.09 -4.69 -11.32
C ILE A 366 23.87 -6.01 -11.35
N GLU A 367 23.38 -7.03 -10.66
CA GLU A 367 24.06 -8.32 -10.56
C GLU A 367 23.10 -9.49 -10.78
N ASN A 368 23.53 -10.48 -11.55
CA ASN A 368 22.81 -11.73 -11.82
C ASN A 368 21.43 -11.48 -12.43
N VAL A 369 21.39 -10.83 -13.59
CA VAL A 369 20.15 -10.53 -14.30
C VAL A 369 19.98 -11.43 -15.50
N TYR A 370 18.78 -11.97 -15.67
CA TYR A 370 18.39 -12.70 -16.88
C TYR A 370 17.13 -12.05 -17.47
N VAL A 371 17.21 -11.58 -18.72
CA VAL A 371 16.04 -11.06 -19.45
C VAL A 371 15.86 -11.79 -20.77
N ASN A 372 14.64 -12.25 -21.04
CA ASN A 372 14.31 -13.01 -22.23
C ASN A 372 13.15 -12.38 -23.02
N LYS A 373 13.15 -12.53 -24.35
CA LYS A 373 12.07 -12.10 -25.25
C LYS A 373 11.77 -10.60 -25.08
N ILE A 374 12.63 -9.79 -25.66
CA ILE A 374 12.48 -8.34 -25.64
C ILE A 374 12.20 -7.91 -27.07
N HIS A 375 11.16 -7.10 -27.25
CA HIS A 375 10.91 -6.36 -28.46
C HIS A 375 10.87 -4.87 -28.13
N GLY A 376 11.62 -4.06 -28.87
CA GLY A 376 11.54 -2.63 -28.74
C GLY A 376 11.91 -1.90 -30.01
N ILE A 377 11.57 -0.62 -30.01
CA ILE A 377 11.94 0.32 -31.07
C ILE A 377 13.03 1.28 -30.58
N GLU A 378 13.80 1.83 -31.51
CA GLU A 378 14.91 2.76 -31.26
C GLU A 378 16.16 2.17 -30.58
N THR A 379 17.19 3.00 -30.39
CA THR A 379 18.52 2.63 -29.87
C THR A 379 18.55 2.54 -28.33
N GLY A 380 19.54 1.84 -27.78
CA GLY A 380 19.73 1.74 -26.33
C GLY A 380 18.70 0.85 -25.62
N LEU A 381 18.36 -0.31 -26.20
CA LEU A 381 17.30 -1.18 -25.68
C LEU A 381 17.60 -1.75 -24.29
N VAL A 382 18.85 -2.10 -23.97
CA VAL A 382 19.18 -2.73 -22.67
C VAL A 382 19.54 -1.68 -21.63
N PHE A 383 20.63 -0.94 -21.85
CA PHE A 383 21.11 0.09 -20.92
C PHE A 383 21.06 1.47 -21.59
N TYR A 384 20.49 2.43 -20.87
CA TYR A 384 20.50 3.84 -21.25
C TYR A 384 21.03 4.65 -20.08
N ILE A 385 22.05 5.44 -20.34
CA ILE A 385 22.56 6.41 -19.39
C ILE A 385 22.60 7.81 -20.01
N ALA A 386 21.96 8.78 -19.37
CA ALA A 386 22.01 10.19 -19.76
C ALA A 386 22.38 11.06 -18.56
N SER A 387 23.62 11.53 -18.52
CA SER A 387 24.19 12.34 -17.45
C SER A 387 25.15 13.41 -18.04
N PRO A 388 24.64 14.35 -18.85
CA PRO A 388 25.48 15.24 -19.66
C PRO A 388 26.35 16.21 -18.85
N GLN A 389 26.04 16.43 -17.57
CA GLN A 389 26.79 17.35 -16.71
C GLN A 389 27.56 16.66 -15.57
N GLN A 390 27.41 15.34 -15.35
CA GLN A 390 27.77 14.73 -14.06
C GLN A 390 28.07 13.20 -14.11
N ASN A 391 28.44 12.62 -12.95
CA ASN A 391 28.94 11.24 -12.77
C ASN A 391 27.82 10.19 -12.56
N GLY A 392 26.86 10.07 -13.48
CA GLY A 392 25.96 8.90 -13.49
C GLY A 392 26.76 7.60 -13.63
N TYR A 393 26.29 6.50 -13.04
CA TYR A 393 27.05 5.24 -13.02
C TYR A 393 26.18 4.00 -13.16
N ILE A 394 26.57 3.10 -14.06
CA ILE A 394 26.02 1.74 -14.15
C ILE A 394 27.16 0.75 -13.96
N LYS A 395 27.01 -0.16 -12.99
CA LYS A 395 27.81 -1.38 -12.90
C LYS A 395 26.91 -2.57 -13.16
N ALA A 396 27.20 -3.37 -14.16
CA ALA A 396 26.47 -4.60 -14.44
C ALA A 396 27.43 -5.80 -14.45
N ASN A 397 27.08 -6.85 -13.72
CA ASN A 397 27.85 -8.09 -13.62
C ASN A 397 26.93 -9.30 -13.82
N ASN A 398 27.39 -10.30 -14.58
CA ASN A 398 26.65 -11.54 -14.84
C ASN A 398 25.21 -11.28 -15.34
N CYS A 399 25.09 -10.47 -16.40
CA CYS A 399 23.82 -10.15 -17.05
C CYS A 399 23.69 -10.93 -18.36
N THR A 400 22.59 -11.66 -18.52
CA THR A 400 22.27 -12.43 -19.73
C THR A 400 20.98 -11.90 -20.35
N ILE A 401 21.06 -11.46 -21.60
CA ILE A 401 19.90 -10.97 -22.36
C ILE A 401 19.75 -11.82 -23.62
N THR A 402 18.58 -12.42 -23.84
CA THR A 402 18.35 -13.35 -24.96
C THR A 402 17.06 -13.06 -25.71
N ASN A 403 17.03 -13.44 -27.00
CA ASN A 403 15.87 -13.26 -27.89
C ASN A 403 15.44 -11.79 -27.97
N ILE A 404 16.36 -10.94 -28.43
CA ILE A 404 16.13 -9.52 -28.64
C ILE A 404 15.68 -9.29 -30.09
N GLU A 405 14.56 -8.59 -30.23
CA GLU A 405 14.05 -8.04 -31.49
C GLU A 405 14.10 -6.51 -31.37
N GLN A 406 14.77 -5.84 -32.31
CA GLN A 406 14.87 -4.38 -32.32
C GLN A 406 14.54 -3.85 -33.72
N GLU A 407 13.61 -2.89 -33.77
CA GLU A 407 13.33 -2.11 -34.98
C GLU A 407 13.82 -0.68 -34.75
N SER A 408 14.87 -0.25 -35.44
CA SER A 408 15.38 1.12 -35.32
C SER A 408 15.41 1.81 -36.67
N SER A 409 15.01 3.09 -36.67
CA SER A 409 15.08 3.96 -37.84
C SER A 409 16.48 4.52 -38.07
N GLU A 410 17.37 4.42 -37.07
CA GLU A 410 18.74 4.90 -37.09
C GLU A 410 19.74 3.75 -36.97
N GLU A 411 20.95 3.95 -37.48
CA GLU A 411 22.07 3.07 -37.11
C GLU A 411 22.39 3.29 -35.63
N GLY A 412 22.16 2.27 -34.80
CA GLY A 412 22.43 2.39 -33.39
C GLY A 412 22.62 1.08 -32.66
N THR A 413 22.89 1.20 -31.37
CA THR A 413 23.25 0.10 -30.50
C THR A 413 22.01 -0.53 -29.88
N THR A 414 21.90 -1.85 -29.91
CA THR A 414 20.87 -2.58 -29.14
C THR A 414 21.16 -2.53 -27.64
N VAL A 415 22.43 -2.61 -27.26
CA VAL A 415 22.81 -2.91 -25.88
C VAL A 415 22.99 -1.64 -25.03
N VAL A 416 23.67 -0.62 -25.54
CA VAL A 416 24.07 0.53 -24.72
C VAL A 416 23.90 1.84 -25.46
N TYR A 417 23.15 2.76 -24.87
CA TYR A 417 23.21 4.19 -25.19
C TYR A 417 23.82 4.95 -24.01
N SER A 418 24.76 5.86 -24.27
CA SER A 418 25.41 6.68 -23.25
C SER A 418 25.59 8.11 -23.74
N ASP A 419 24.96 9.05 -23.05
CA ASP A 419 25.18 10.49 -23.14
C ASP A 419 25.72 10.99 -21.80
N GLY A 420 27.02 10.77 -21.57
CA GLY A 420 27.68 11.00 -20.28
C GLY A 420 27.59 9.82 -19.31
N GLY A 421 28.12 10.02 -18.11
CA GLY A 421 28.24 8.98 -17.07
C GLY A 421 29.33 7.94 -17.33
N THR A 422 29.35 6.88 -16.52
CA THR A 422 30.31 5.77 -16.61
C THR A 422 29.57 4.43 -16.55
N MET A 423 29.99 3.50 -17.39
CA MET A 423 29.44 2.14 -17.43
C MET A 423 30.54 1.10 -17.28
N ASP A 424 30.36 0.16 -16.34
CA ASP A 424 31.25 -0.96 -16.07
C ASP A 424 30.49 -2.27 -16.28
N LEU A 425 30.76 -2.95 -17.40
CA LEU A 425 30.10 -4.19 -17.80
C LEU A 425 31.09 -5.35 -17.64
N THR A 426 30.77 -6.27 -16.74
CA THR A 426 31.59 -7.45 -16.43
C THR A 426 30.80 -8.74 -16.65
N LYS A 427 31.55 -9.80 -16.98
CA LYS A 427 30.99 -11.09 -17.37
C LYS A 427 30.52 -11.90 -16.17
#